data_AF-A0A2W6C4I0-F1
#
_entry.id   AF-A0A2W6C4I0-F1
#
_cell.length_a   1.000
_cell.length_b   1.000
_cell.length_c   1.000
_cell.angle_alpha   90.00
_cell.angle_beta   90.00
_cell.angle_gamma   90.00
#
_symmetry.space_group_name_H-M   'P 1'
#
loop_
_entity.id
_entity.type
_entity.pdbx_description
1 polymer ?
#
loop_
_entity_poly.entity_id
_entity_poly.type
_entity_poly.pdbx_seq_one_letter_code
_entity_poly.pdbx_strand_id
1 'polypeptide(L)'
;MSGGTGRTGFRWRKVQAEVIANGALYGLPCALCGLPIDYTIFYRHRLAATVHHIVGLAQGGDPLDPANLTPAHRSCNCRDGSLRQTHPERYQLVRNSRRW
;
A
#
# COMPACT_ATOMS: atom_id res chain seq x y z
N MET A 1 12.94 5.50 -23.82
CA MET A 1 13.19 6.26 -22.58
C MET A 1 12.45 5.60 -21.44
N SER A 2 13.14 4.85 -20.59
CA SER A 2 12.50 4.14 -19.47
C SER A 2 12.19 5.15 -18.35
N GLY A 3 11.03 5.79 -18.43
CA GLY A 3 10.50 6.54 -17.28
C GLY A 3 10.41 5.60 -16.08
N GLY A 4 10.93 6.01 -14.93
CA GLY A 4 10.87 5.18 -13.71
C GLY A 4 9.44 4.75 -13.38
N THR A 5 9.29 3.71 -12.55
CA THR A 5 8.00 3.04 -12.22
C THR A 5 6.91 3.92 -11.57
N GLY A 6 6.99 5.25 -11.63
CA GLY A 6 6.03 6.21 -11.09
C GLY A 6 6.06 6.36 -9.56
N ARG A 7 6.94 5.63 -8.88
CA ARG A 7 7.09 5.61 -7.41
C ARG A 7 8.23 6.50 -6.89
N THR A 8 8.60 7.52 -7.65
CA THR A 8 9.72 8.41 -7.33
C THR A 8 9.35 9.87 -7.59
N GLY A 9 10.12 10.80 -7.01
CA GLY A 9 9.97 12.23 -7.25
C GLY A 9 8.89 12.90 -6.42
N PHE A 10 8.54 14.13 -6.82
CA PHE A 10 7.61 15.00 -6.08
C PHE A 10 6.17 14.50 -6.12
N ARG A 11 5.67 14.12 -7.31
CA ARG A 11 4.29 13.66 -7.50
C ARG A 11 3.96 12.44 -6.64
N TRP A 12 4.86 11.46 -6.60
CA TRP A 12 4.75 10.30 -5.72
C TRP A 12 4.71 10.68 -4.24
N ARG A 13 5.65 11.53 -3.78
CA ARG A 13 5.66 11.97 -2.37
C ARG A 13 4.39 12.73 -1.99
N LYS A 14 3.84 13.54 -2.90
CA LYS A 14 2.60 14.28 -2.70
C LYS A 14 1.41 13.33 -2.50
N VAL A 15 1.19 12.40 -3.44
CA VAL A 15 0.07 11.45 -3.33
C VAL A 15 0.25 10.51 -2.13
N GLN A 16 1.49 10.11 -1.83
CA GLN A 16 1.78 9.32 -0.64
C GLN A 16 1.37 10.05 0.65
N ALA A 17 1.75 11.33 0.77
CA ALA A 17 1.38 12.13 1.93
C ALA A 17 -0.14 12.32 2.03
N GLU A 18 -0.82 12.53 0.91
CA GLU A 18 -2.28 12.67 0.85
C GLU A 18 -3.02 11.42 1.31
N VAL A 19 -2.61 10.24 0.84
CA VAL A 19 -3.20 8.96 1.24
C VAL A 19 -2.98 8.69 2.73
N ILE A 20 -1.78 8.97 3.24
CA ILE A 20 -1.45 8.81 4.67
C ILE A 20 -2.22 9.81 5.54
N ALA A 21 -2.34 11.06 5.10
CA ALA A 21 -3.09 12.09 5.82
C ALA A 21 -4.58 11.75 5.90
N ASN A 22 -5.20 11.33 4.79
CA ASN A 22 -6.59 10.85 4.78
C ASN A 22 -6.73 9.60 5.67
N GLY A 23 -5.79 8.67 5.59
CA GLY A 23 -5.76 7.49 6.46
C GLY A 23 -5.76 7.85 7.94
N ALA A 24 -4.93 8.81 8.35
CA ALA A 24 -4.88 9.30 9.72
C ALA A 24 -6.15 10.04 10.13
N LEU A 25 -6.70 10.88 9.26
CA LEU A 25 -7.91 11.67 9.52
C LEU A 25 -9.13 10.78 9.77
N TYR A 26 -9.31 9.73 8.98
CA TYR A 26 -10.47 8.84 9.06
C TYR A 26 -10.21 7.54 9.83
N GLY A 27 -9.02 7.36 10.40
CA GLY A 27 -8.66 6.15 11.14
C GLY A 27 -8.69 4.89 10.26
N LEU A 28 -8.29 4.99 9.00
CA LEU A 28 -8.38 3.87 8.06
C LEU A 28 -7.48 2.70 8.50
N PRO A 29 -8.01 1.46 8.55
CA PRO A 29 -7.21 0.30 8.92
C PRO A 29 -6.26 -0.11 7.79
N CYS A 30 -5.34 -1.01 8.09
CA CYS A 30 -4.49 -1.62 7.09
C CYS A 30 -5.33 -2.44 6.11
N ALA A 31 -5.30 -2.08 4.82
CA ALA A 31 -6.10 -2.77 3.80
C ALA A 31 -5.69 -4.24 3.57
N LEU A 32 -4.48 -4.64 3.99
CA LEU A 32 -3.97 -6.00 3.80
C LEU A 32 -4.33 -6.94 4.96
N CYS A 33 -4.41 -6.45 6.20
CA CYS A 33 -4.67 -7.30 7.38
C CYS A 33 -5.93 -6.92 8.17
N GLY A 34 -6.56 -5.78 7.86
CA GLY A 34 -7.76 -5.26 8.53
C GLY A 34 -7.53 -4.69 9.93
N LEU A 35 -6.30 -4.70 10.45
CA LEU A 35 -6.00 -4.15 11.78
C LEU A 35 -5.78 -2.63 11.73
N PRO A 36 -6.06 -1.90 12.82
CA PRO A 36 -5.79 -0.47 12.90
C PRO A 36 -4.33 -0.12 12.61
N ILE A 37 -4.11 1.04 12.00
CA ILE A 37 -2.78 1.64 11.83
C ILE A 37 -2.65 2.77 12.84
N ASP A 38 -1.58 2.75 13.62
CA ASP A 38 -1.13 3.93 14.34
C ASP A 38 -0.26 4.79 13.42
N TYR A 39 -0.83 5.90 12.96
CA TYR A 39 -0.20 6.83 12.00
C TYR A 39 0.88 7.71 12.62
N THR A 40 1.10 7.65 13.94
CA THR A 40 2.17 8.39 14.64
C THR A 40 3.49 7.64 14.66
N ILE A 41 3.48 6.36 14.31
CA ILE A 41 4.66 5.49 14.33
C ILE A 41 5.72 5.95 13.32
N PHE A 42 6.98 5.98 13.76
CA PHE A 42 8.13 6.28 12.92
C PHE A 42 8.22 5.37 11.68
N TYR A 43 8.45 5.97 10.50
CA TYR A 43 8.30 5.33 9.18
C TYR A 43 9.07 4.01 8.95
N ARG A 44 10.17 3.76 9.67
CA ARG A 44 10.96 2.51 9.52
C ARG A 44 10.38 1.32 10.29
N HIS A 45 9.48 1.59 11.25
CA HIS A 45 8.90 0.56 12.09
C HIS A 45 8.02 -0.40 11.28
N ARG A 46 7.90 -1.64 11.73
CA ARG A 46 7.15 -2.70 11.02
C ARG A 46 5.64 -2.41 10.93
N LEU A 47 5.08 -1.70 11.90
CA LEU A 47 3.68 -1.28 11.97
C LEU A 47 3.47 0.17 11.49
N ALA A 48 4.50 0.82 10.96
CA ALA A 48 4.33 2.17 10.42
C ALA A 48 3.38 2.17 9.22
N ALA A 49 2.65 3.26 9.04
CA ALA A 49 1.81 3.48 7.88
C ALA A 49 2.65 3.60 6.60
N THR A 50 2.24 2.91 5.55
CA THR A 50 2.80 3.00 4.18
C THR A 50 1.67 2.97 3.17
N VAL A 51 1.97 3.32 1.93
CA VAL A 51 1.00 3.25 0.83
C VAL A 51 1.16 1.96 0.05
N HIS A 52 0.04 1.29 -0.20
CA HIS A 52 -0.08 0.05 -0.93
C HIS A 52 -0.89 0.25 -2.23
N HIS A 53 -0.44 -0.34 -3.33
CA HIS A 53 -1.15 -0.33 -4.61
C HIS A 53 -2.16 -1.48 -4.66
N ILE A 54 -3.45 -1.16 -4.82
CA ILE A 54 -4.54 -2.14 -4.93
C ILE A 54 -4.31 -3.00 -6.18
N VAL A 55 -4.17 -2.35 -7.34
CA VAL A 55 -3.71 -2.96 -8.59
C VAL A 55 -2.21 -2.73 -8.70
N GLY A 56 -1.44 -3.81 -8.75
CA GLY A 56 0.02 -3.71 -8.84
C GLY A 56 0.48 -3.14 -10.18
N LEU A 57 1.67 -2.54 -10.20
CA LEU A 57 2.22 -1.93 -11.43
C LEU A 57 2.39 -2.93 -12.58
N ALA A 58 2.82 -4.16 -12.27
CA ALA A 58 2.93 -5.23 -13.27
C ALA A 58 1.56 -5.65 -13.86
N GLN A 59 0.46 -5.30 -13.19
CA GLN A 59 -0.91 -5.55 -13.63
C GLN A 59 -1.53 -4.30 -14.29
N GLY A 60 -0.73 -3.26 -14.55
CA GLY A 60 -1.19 -2.02 -15.20
C GLY A 60 -1.82 -0.99 -14.26
N GLY A 61 -1.69 -1.15 -12.94
CA GLY A 61 -2.20 -0.16 -11.99
C GLY A 61 -1.46 1.18 -12.11
N ASP A 62 -2.20 2.29 -12.07
CA ASP A 62 -1.62 3.63 -12.08
C ASP A 62 -0.85 3.88 -10.78
N PRO A 63 0.45 4.22 -10.83
CA PRO A 63 1.26 4.49 -9.65
C PRO A 63 0.84 5.71 -8.84
N LEU A 64 0.14 6.68 -9.47
CA LEU A 64 -0.17 7.99 -8.90
C LEU A 64 -1.67 8.23 -8.70
N ASP A 65 -2.54 7.32 -9.13
CA ASP A 65 -3.98 7.40 -8.89
C ASP A 65 -4.29 7.16 -7.40
N PRO A 66 -4.78 8.16 -6.65
CA PRO A 66 -5.15 7.98 -5.25
C PRO A 66 -6.19 6.88 -5.02
N ALA A 67 -7.07 6.60 -6.00
CA ALA A 67 -8.05 5.53 -5.91
C ALA A 67 -7.42 4.13 -5.99
N ASN A 68 -6.22 4.02 -6.56
CA ASN A 68 -5.43 2.80 -6.60
C ASN A 68 -4.49 2.65 -5.38
N LEU A 69 -4.53 3.60 -4.44
CA LEU A 69 -3.63 3.65 -3.30
C LEU A 69 -4.41 3.54 -1.99
N THR A 70 -3.90 2.74 -1.07
CA THR A 70 -4.52 2.52 0.24
C THR A 70 -3.47 2.44 1.35
N PRO A 71 -3.77 2.87 2.58
CA PRO A 71 -2.85 2.69 3.70
C PRO A 71 -2.70 1.20 4.08
N ALA A 72 -1.48 0.82 4.42
CA ALA A 72 -1.13 -0.51 4.95
C ALA A 72 0.07 -0.42 5.90
N HIS A 73 0.18 -1.36 6.85
CA HIS A 73 1.41 -1.49 7.63
C HIS A 73 2.60 -1.81 6.71
N ARG A 74 3.77 -1.24 7.03
CA ARG A 74 5.02 -1.47 6.30
C ARG A 74 5.30 -2.97 6.11
N SER A 75 5.19 -3.74 7.19
CA SER A 75 5.47 -5.18 7.13
C SER A 75 4.48 -5.97 6.26
N CYS A 76 3.19 -5.60 6.28
CA CYS A 76 2.18 -6.19 5.40
C CYS A 76 2.47 -5.89 3.93
N ASN A 77 2.77 -4.62 3.62
CA ASN A 77 3.08 -4.19 2.26
C ASN A 77 4.35 -4.89 1.70
N CYS A 78 5.41 -5.01 2.52
CA CYS A 78 6.60 -5.78 2.15
C CYS A 78 6.30 -7.26 1.89
N ARG A 79 5.48 -7.88 2.74
CA ARG A 79 5.11 -9.30 2.59
C ARG A 79 4.30 -9.53 1.32
N ASP A 80 3.31 -8.67 1.05
CA ASP A 80 2.50 -8.77 -0.18
C ASP A 80 3.38 -8.60 -1.43
N GLY A 81 4.25 -7.58 -1.45
CA GLY A 81 5.19 -7.38 -2.55
C GLY A 81 6.12 -8.58 -2.76
N SER A 82 6.57 -9.23 -1.69
CA SER A 82 7.38 -10.46 -1.78
C SER A 82 6.56 -11.63 -2.35
N LEU A 83 5.32 -11.83 -1.87
CA LEU A 83 4.44 -12.89 -2.36
C LEU A 83 4.10 -12.73 -3.85
N ARG A 84 3.84 -11.50 -4.31
CA ARG A 84 3.59 -11.22 -5.74
C ARG A 84 4.80 -11.53 -6.63
N GLN A 85 6.01 -11.47 -6.08
CA GLN A 85 7.25 -11.78 -6.81
C GLN A 85 7.58 -13.27 -6.80
N THR A 86 7.43 -13.94 -5.65
CA THR A 86 7.87 -15.34 -5.47
C THR A 86 6.78 -16.38 -5.74
N HIS A 87 5.51 -16.00 -5.52
CA HIS A 87 4.36 -16.90 -5.64
C HIS A 87 3.15 -16.18 -6.28
N PRO A 88 3.27 -15.75 -7.55
CA PRO A 88 2.18 -15.05 -8.24
C PRO A 88 0.87 -15.87 -8.27
N GLU A 89 0.97 -17.21 -8.25
CA GLU A 89 -0.18 -18.13 -8.20
C GLU A 89 -0.97 -18.04 -6.90
N ARG A 90 -0.34 -17.62 -5.79
CA ARG A 90 -0.98 -17.53 -4.46
C ARG A 90 -1.72 -16.22 -4.22
N TYR A 91 -1.49 -15.21 -5.07
CA TYR A 91 -2.04 -13.87 -4.87
C TYR A 91 -3.58 -13.83 -4.98
N GLN A 92 -4.21 -14.75 -5.72
CA GLN A 92 -5.68 -14.83 -5.81
C GLN A 92 -6.35 -15.36 -4.52
N LEU A 93 -5.61 -16.05 -3.64
CA LEU A 93 -6.17 -16.75 -2.48
C LEU A 93 -6.29 -15.90 -1.21
N VAL A 94 -5.74 -14.67 -1.19
CA VAL A 94 -5.73 -13.81 0.01
C VAL A 94 -6.98 -12.90 0.11
N ARG A 95 -7.95 -13.04 -0.80
CA ARG A 95 -9.22 -12.29 -0.70
C ARG A 95 -10.10 -12.83 0.44
N ASN A 96 -10.00 -12.14 1.58
CA ASN A 96 -10.99 -11.95 2.63
C ASN A 96 -11.66 -13.19 3.26
N SER A 97 -11.12 -13.65 4.39
CA SER A 97 -11.92 -14.32 5.43
C SER A 97 -12.51 -13.34 6.45
N ARG A 98 -12.16 -12.05 6.42
CA ARG A 98 -12.72 -11.04 7.34
C ARG A 98 -13.20 -9.82 6.57
N ARG A 99 -14.49 -9.85 6.26
CA ARG A 99 -15.27 -8.72 5.76
C ARG A 99 -15.67 -7.90 6.99
N TRP A 100 -15.43 -6.59 6.95
CA TRP A 100 -15.97 -5.60 7.90
C TRP A 100 -17.01 -4.77 7.15
#